data_AF-Q8XSU5-F1
#
_entry.id   AF-Q8XSU5-F1
#
_cell.length_a   1.000
_cell.length_b   1.000
_cell.length_c   1.000
_cell.angle_alpha   90.00
_cell.angle_beta   90.00
_cell.angle_gamma   90.00
#
_symmetry.space_group_name_H-M   'P 1'
#
loop_
_entity.id
_entity.type
_entity.pdbx_description
1 polymer ?
#
loop_
_entity_poly.entity_id
_entity_poly.type
_entity_poly.pdbx_seq_one_letter_code
_entity_poly.pdbx_strand_id
1 'polypeptide(L)'
;MSSLSKSALKVAHDCAADLPELRVVFASRHGELRRSTSVLDDIGNAEPVSPTAFSLSVLNAMSGIFSIARRDNAAATAISAGPGTLGWALLEAYAQYVSDPGSPVLLVYADEPADPRYGVIDDEITEGALAVLLDASASAMLDCSRDTACSRPATRLRTQSEAVLHCLRSRTSGAWEHPDGAWQWHWREGAWQAD
;
A
#
# COMPACT_ATOMS: atom_id res chain seq x y z
N MET A 1 6.56 4.22 -17.86
CA MET A 1 6.20 3.98 -16.44
C MET A 1 6.99 4.94 -15.56
N SER A 2 6.36 5.48 -14.51
CA SER A 2 7.00 6.35 -13.51
C SER A 2 8.08 5.57 -12.71
N SER A 3 8.91 6.26 -11.93
CA SER A 3 9.78 5.64 -10.93
C SER A 3 8.96 4.83 -9.92
N LEU A 4 7.87 5.42 -9.42
CA LEU A 4 6.97 4.80 -8.47
C LEU A 4 6.40 3.47 -8.97
N SER A 5 5.82 3.48 -10.18
CA SER A 5 5.30 2.28 -10.83
C SER A 5 6.34 1.15 -10.91
N LYS A 6 7.59 1.50 -11.27
CA LYS A 6 8.68 0.52 -11.41
C LYS A 6 9.05 -0.08 -10.05
N SER A 7 9.14 0.75 -9.01
CA SER A 7 9.42 0.30 -7.64
C SER A 7 8.31 -0.61 -7.13
N ALA A 8 7.04 -0.24 -7.33
CA ALA A 8 5.88 -1.05 -6.96
C ALA A 8 5.90 -2.43 -7.64
N LEU A 9 6.10 -2.47 -8.96
CA LEU A 9 6.16 -3.72 -9.72
C LEU A 9 7.37 -4.56 -9.35
N LYS A 10 8.51 -3.94 -9.03
CA LYS A 10 9.72 -4.65 -8.59
C LYS A 10 9.49 -5.36 -7.26
N VAL A 11 9.01 -4.66 -6.24
CA VAL A 11 8.76 -5.28 -4.93
C VAL A 11 7.66 -6.34 -4.99
N ALA A 12 6.63 -6.11 -5.82
CA ALA A 12 5.57 -7.09 -6.04
C ALA A 12 6.09 -8.36 -6.72
N HIS A 13 6.92 -8.20 -7.76
CA HIS A 13 7.53 -9.32 -8.47
C HIS A 13 8.46 -10.13 -7.56
N ASP A 14 9.35 -9.45 -6.81
CA ASP A 14 10.28 -10.12 -5.91
C ASP A 14 9.55 -10.90 -4.80
N CYS A 15 8.45 -10.33 -4.28
CA CYS A 15 7.71 -10.93 -3.18
C CYS A 15 6.83 -12.11 -3.61
N ALA A 16 6.36 -12.13 -4.86
CA ALA A 16 5.45 -13.15 -5.38
C ALA A 16 6.06 -14.04 -6.48
N ALA A 17 7.39 -14.05 -6.63
CA ALA A 17 8.09 -14.70 -7.75
C ALA A 17 7.75 -16.19 -7.90
N ASP A 18 7.61 -16.90 -6.77
CA ASP A 18 7.40 -18.35 -6.74
C ASP A 18 5.93 -18.77 -6.66
N LEU A 19 5.01 -17.80 -6.62
CA LEU A 19 3.57 -18.07 -6.56
C LEU A 19 2.96 -18.03 -7.96
N PRO A 20 2.23 -19.08 -8.40
CA PRO A 20 1.59 -19.11 -9.71
C PRO A 20 0.36 -18.20 -9.80
N GLU A 21 -0.39 -18.08 -8.70
CA GLU A 21 -1.63 -17.31 -8.60
C GLU A 21 -1.72 -16.68 -7.21
N LEU A 22 -2.13 -15.42 -7.14
CA LEU A 22 -2.39 -14.74 -5.87
C LEU A 22 -3.32 -13.54 -6.03
N ARG A 23 -4.10 -13.25 -4.99
CA ARG A 23 -4.88 -12.02 -4.92
C ARG A 23 -3.97 -10.84 -4.60
N VAL A 24 -4.29 -9.65 -5.10
CA VAL A 24 -3.42 -8.48 -4.90
C VAL A 24 -4.20 -7.25 -4.44
N VAL A 25 -3.68 -6.59 -3.42
CA VAL A 25 -4.15 -5.28 -2.95
C VAL A 25 -3.06 -4.26 -3.26
N PHE A 26 -3.28 -3.40 -4.26
CA PHE A 26 -2.41 -2.25 -4.49
C PHE A 26 -2.90 -1.05 -3.68
N ALA A 27 -1.99 -0.29 -3.08
CA ALA A 27 -2.34 0.82 -2.22
C ALA A 27 -1.41 2.02 -2.43
N SER A 28 -2.00 3.20 -2.53
CA SER A 28 -1.30 4.48 -2.66
C SER A 28 -2.23 5.61 -2.25
N ARG A 29 -1.78 6.50 -1.35
CA ARG A 29 -2.46 7.73 -0.98
C ARG A 29 -2.64 8.61 -2.21
N HIS A 30 -1.55 8.89 -2.92
CA HIS A 30 -1.56 9.85 -4.03
C HIS A 30 -1.73 9.18 -5.41
N GLY A 31 -1.45 7.88 -5.53
CA GLY A 31 -1.51 7.15 -6.79
C GLY A 31 -0.49 7.68 -7.81
N GLU A 32 -0.85 7.68 -9.09
CA GLU A 32 -0.03 8.27 -10.16
C GLU A 32 -0.27 9.79 -10.27
N LEU A 33 -0.20 10.51 -9.13
CA LEU A 33 -0.54 11.95 -9.05
C LEU A 33 0.23 12.77 -10.09
N ARG A 34 1.55 12.58 -10.20
CA ARG A 34 2.38 13.30 -11.19
C ARG A 34 1.88 13.13 -12.63
N ARG A 35 1.40 11.93 -12.97
CA ARG A 35 0.85 11.63 -14.29
C ARG A 35 -0.52 12.29 -14.47
N SER A 36 -1.38 12.20 -13.47
CA SER A 36 -2.67 12.89 -13.46
C SER A 36 -2.50 14.40 -13.62
N THR A 37 -1.53 15.00 -12.94
CA THR A 37 -1.17 16.42 -13.11
C THR A 37 -0.77 16.73 -14.55
N SER A 38 0.13 15.94 -15.15
CA SER A 38 0.54 16.15 -16.53
C SER A 38 -0.63 16.07 -17.51
N VAL A 39 -1.55 15.12 -17.31
CA VAL A 39 -2.76 15.01 -18.13
C VAL A 39 -3.66 16.24 -17.97
N LEU A 40 -3.80 16.78 -16.75
CA LEU A 40 -4.57 17.99 -16.50
C LEU A 40 -3.91 19.23 -17.13
N ASP A 41 -2.58 19.31 -17.11
CA ASP A 41 -1.82 20.39 -17.75
C ASP A 41 -2.04 20.37 -19.28
N ASP A 42 -1.96 19.19 -19.92
CA ASP A 42 -2.24 19.03 -21.36
C ASP A 42 -3.65 19.52 -21.70
N ILE A 43 -4.66 19.13 -20.91
CA ILE A 43 -6.06 19.58 -21.09
C ILE A 43 -6.18 21.09 -20.95
N GLY A 44 -5.57 21.66 -19.91
CA GLY A 44 -5.61 23.09 -19.63
C GLY A 44 -4.96 23.94 -20.74
N ASN A 45 -3.94 23.40 -21.40
CA ASN A 45 -3.24 24.05 -22.51
C ASN A 45 -3.86 23.75 -23.88
N ALA A 46 -4.99 23.02 -23.93
CA ALA A 46 -5.60 22.53 -25.17
C ALA A 46 -4.65 21.67 -26.03
N GLU A 47 -3.74 20.94 -25.38
CA GLU A 47 -2.81 20.01 -26.00
C GLU A 47 -3.42 18.59 -26.10
N PRO A 48 -2.99 17.77 -27.08
CA PRO A 48 -3.45 16.40 -27.19
C PRO A 48 -3.03 15.54 -25.99
N VAL A 49 -4.01 15.00 -25.26
CA VAL A 49 -3.76 14.04 -24.18
C VAL A 49 -3.32 12.69 -24.74
N SER A 50 -2.20 12.16 -24.27
CA SER A 50 -1.75 10.81 -24.61
C SER A 50 -2.71 9.74 -24.05
N PRO A 51 -3.30 8.86 -24.89
CA PRO A 51 -4.18 7.78 -24.41
C PRO A 51 -3.47 6.87 -23.40
N THR A 52 -2.19 6.57 -23.62
CA THR A 52 -1.39 5.76 -22.71
C THR A 52 -1.16 6.47 -21.37
N ALA A 53 -0.91 7.79 -21.39
CA ALA A 53 -0.75 8.54 -20.15
C ALA A 53 -2.05 8.56 -19.34
N PHE A 54 -3.19 8.75 -20.02
CA PHE A 54 -4.51 8.69 -19.38
C PHE A 54 -4.82 7.29 -18.82
N SER A 55 -4.60 6.22 -19.59
CA SER A 55 -4.84 4.85 -19.10
C SER A 55 -3.95 4.45 -17.92
N LEU A 56 -2.78 5.07 -17.76
CA LEU A 56 -1.87 4.82 -16.66
C LEU A 56 -2.06 5.76 -15.46
N SER A 57 -2.99 6.73 -15.52
CA SER A 57 -3.20 7.70 -14.42
C SER A 57 -4.17 7.20 -13.35
N VAL A 58 -4.92 6.14 -13.64
CA VAL A 58 -5.86 5.52 -12.70
C VAL A 58 -5.11 4.73 -11.62
N LEU A 59 -5.65 4.72 -10.39
CA LEU A 59 -5.02 4.08 -9.24
C LEU A 59 -4.77 2.56 -9.45
N ASN A 60 -5.67 1.90 -10.18
CA ASN A 60 -5.58 0.47 -10.48
C ASN A 60 -4.68 0.13 -11.69
N ALA A 61 -3.99 1.10 -12.30
CA ALA A 61 -3.12 0.82 -13.44
C ALA A 61 -2.03 -0.21 -13.08
N MET A 62 -1.46 -0.12 -11.86
CA MET A 62 -0.40 -1.04 -11.43
C MET A 62 -0.91 -2.46 -11.22
N SER A 63 -2.12 -2.64 -10.68
CA SER A 63 -2.70 -3.96 -10.53
C SER A 63 -2.97 -4.62 -11.87
N GLY A 64 -3.49 -3.87 -12.85
CA GLY A 64 -3.69 -4.36 -14.21
C GLY A 64 -2.38 -4.73 -14.92
N ILE A 65 -1.32 -3.94 -14.75
CA ILE A 65 -0.02 -4.24 -15.37
C ILE A 65 0.62 -5.46 -14.75
N PHE A 66 0.54 -5.59 -13.41
CA PHE A 66 1.07 -6.73 -12.70
C PHE A 66 0.35 -8.03 -13.09
N SER A 67 -0.98 -8.01 -13.19
CA SER A 67 -1.77 -9.17 -13.60
C SER A 67 -1.46 -9.58 -15.05
N ILE A 68 -1.38 -8.63 -15.98
CA ILE A 68 -1.00 -8.88 -17.38
C ILE A 68 0.40 -9.50 -17.47
N ALA A 69 1.37 -8.96 -16.74
CA ALA A 69 2.75 -9.44 -16.76
C ALA A 69 2.87 -10.88 -16.25
N ARG A 70 2.04 -11.25 -15.26
CA ARG A 70 2.00 -12.59 -14.68
C ARG A 70 1.07 -13.56 -15.40
N ARG A 71 0.18 -13.06 -16.27
CA ARG A 71 -0.98 -13.80 -16.82
C ARG A 71 -1.88 -14.37 -15.71
N ASP A 72 -1.98 -13.62 -14.63
CA ASP A 72 -2.71 -13.97 -13.42
C ASP A 72 -4.08 -13.27 -13.45
N ASN A 73 -5.16 -14.02 -13.27
CA ASN A 73 -6.54 -13.49 -13.31
C ASN A 73 -7.19 -13.47 -11.93
N ALA A 74 -6.43 -13.71 -10.86
CA ALA A 74 -6.92 -13.59 -9.50
C ALA A 74 -7.39 -12.16 -9.19
N ALA A 75 -8.19 -12.03 -8.14
CA ALA A 75 -8.79 -10.76 -7.76
C ALA A 75 -7.72 -9.71 -7.44
N ALA A 76 -7.94 -8.49 -7.92
CA ALA A 76 -7.08 -7.35 -7.62
C ALA A 76 -7.90 -6.13 -7.18
N THR A 77 -7.52 -5.55 -6.05
CA THR A 77 -8.13 -4.34 -5.45
C THR A 77 -7.11 -3.21 -5.44
N ALA A 78 -7.57 -1.96 -5.61
CA ALA A 78 -6.75 -0.77 -5.48
C ALA A 78 -7.34 0.17 -4.41
N ILE A 79 -6.53 0.58 -3.42
CA ILE A 79 -6.97 1.36 -2.25
C ILE A 79 -6.23 2.69 -2.16
N SER A 80 -6.99 3.76 -1.94
CA SER A 80 -6.51 5.04 -1.46
C SER A 80 -7.45 5.50 -0.34
N ALA A 81 -6.88 5.82 0.82
CA ALA A 81 -7.62 6.23 2.02
C ALA A 81 -6.86 7.33 2.79
N GLY A 82 -6.26 8.26 2.05
CA GLY A 82 -5.52 9.38 2.64
C GLY A 82 -4.28 8.94 3.43
N PRO A 83 -3.94 9.63 4.53
CA PRO A 83 -2.81 9.25 5.40
C PRO A 83 -2.90 7.83 5.97
N GLY A 84 -4.12 7.28 6.07
CA GLY A 84 -4.38 5.94 6.61
C GLY A 84 -4.32 4.79 5.59
N THR A 85 -3.88 5.07 4.34
CA THR A 85 -3.96 4.13 3.21
C THR A 85 -3.32 2.77 3.51
N LEU A 86 -2.13 2.73 4.11
CA LEU A 86 -1.42 1.47 4.34
C LEU A 86 -2.15 0.56 5.34
N GLY A 87 -2.65 1.12 6.44
CA GLY A 87 -3.38 0.38 7.47
C GLY A 87 -4.71 -0.17 6.96
N TRP A 88 -5.43 0.62 6.16
CA TRP A 88 -6.66 0.15 5.52
C TRP A 88 -6.40 -0.92 4.46
N ALA A 89 -5.31 -0.81 3.71
CA ALA A 89 -4.92 -1.82 2.74
C ALA A 89 -4.43 -3.13 3.40
N LEU A 90 -3.74 -3.05 4.54
CA LEU A 90 -3.44 -4.21 5.39
C LEU A 90 -4.71 -4.88 5.91
N LEU A 91 -5.71 -4.10 6.34
CA LEU A 91 -6.99 -4.63 6.78
C LEU A 91 -7.75 -5.31 5.64
N GLU A 92 -7.79 -4.72 4.45
CA GLU A 92 -8.38 -5.34 3.25
C GLU A 92 -7.66 -6.66 2.91
N ALA A 93 -6.33 -6.64 2.86
CA ALA A 93 -5.56 -7.84 2.55
C ALA A 93 -5.82 -8.97 3.57
N TYR A 94 -5.88 -8.62 4.86
CA TYR A 94 -6.24 -9.55 5.91
C TYR A 94 -7.68 -10.07 5.77
N ALA A 95 -8.66 -9.20 5.49
CA ALA A 95 -10.05 -9.58 5.29
C ALA A 95 -10.21 -10.57 4.12
N GLN A 96 -9.49 -10.32 3.02
CA GLN A 96 -9.43 -11.27 1.90
C GLN A 96 -8.78 -12.59 2.33
N TYR A 97 -7.64 -12.54 3.03
CA TYR A 97 -6.94 -13.73 3.51
C TYR A 97 -7.82 -14.59 4.42
N VAL A 98 -8.48 -14.03 5.44
CA VAL A 98 -9.34 -14.82 6.35
C VAL A 98 -10.58 -15.38 5.67
N SER A 99 -11.07 -14.73 4.61
CA SER A 99 -12.21 -15.21 3.83
C SER A 99 -11.86 -16.43 2.97
N ASP A 100 -10.58 -16.57 2.60
CA ASP A 100 -10.05 -17.74 1.88
C ASP A 100 -8.54 -17.91 2.18
N PRO A 101 -8.18 -18.60 3.28
CA PRO A 101 -6.77 -18.77 3.67
C PRO A 101 -5.94 -19.64 2.72
N GLY A 102 -6.60 -20.39 1.82
CA GLY A 102 -5.93 -21.21 0.81
C GLY A 102 -5.37 -20.39 -0.36
N SER A 103 -5.80 -19.13 -0.50
CA SER A 103 -5.35 -18.21 -1.53
C SER A 103 -4.49 -17.09 -0.90
N PRO A 104 -3.18 -17.02 -1.17
CA PRO A 104 -2.36 -15.95 -0.61
C PRO A 104 -2.77 -14.57 -1.14
N VAL A 105 -2.53 -13.53 -0.33
CA VAL A 105 -2.84 -12.14 -0.68
C VAL A 105 -1.57 -11.30 -0.60
N LEU A 106 -1.20 -10.66 -1.70
CA LEU A 106 -0.09 -9.71 -1.73
C LEU A 106 -0.62 -8.29 -1.57
N LEU A 107 -0.19 -7.62 -0.51
CA LEU A 107 -0.31 -6.18 -0.40
C LEU A 107 0.91 -5.53 -1.07
N VAL A 108 0.67 -4.57 -1.95
CA VAL A 108 1.70 -3.68 -2.52
C VAL A 108 1.33 -2.25 -2.19
N TYR A 109 2.10 -1.61 -1.31
CA TYR A 109 1.99 -0.19 -1.04
C TYR A 109 3.12 0.54 -1.76
N ALA A 110 2.79 1.56 -2.55
CA ALA A 110 3.79 2.41 -3.18
C ALA A 110 3.28 3.84 -3.25
N ASP A 111 4.08 4.77 -2.76
CA ASP A 111 3.72 6.18 -2.79
C ASP A 111 4.93 7.10 -2.98
N GLU A 112 4.67 8.32 -3.43
CA GLU A 112 5.66 9.41 -3.56
C GLU A 112 5.04 10.73 -3.09
N PRO A 113 5.85 11.70 -2.58
CA PRO A 113 5.33 12.98 -2.13
C PRO A 113 4.49 13.68 -3.22
N ALA A 114 3.44 14.38 -2.81
CA ALA A 114 2.63 15.14 -3.76
C ALA A 114 3.44 16.26 -4.43
N ASP A 115 3.02 16.65 -5.64
CA ASP A 115 3.62 17.82 -6.30
C ASP A 115 3.41 19.09 -5.45
N PRO A 116 4.46 19.89 -5.19
CA PRO A 116 4.36 21.10 -4.38
C PRO A 116 3.27 22.09 -4.82
N ARG A 117 2.82 22.04 -6.08
CA ARG A 117 1.70 22.87 -6.57
C ARG A 117 0.38 22.63 -5.82
N TYR A 118 0.23 21.47 -5.18
CA TYR A 118 -0.95 21.14 -4.37
C TYR A 118 -0.90 21.69 -2.94
N GLY A 119 0.16 22.44 -2.61
CA GLY A 119 0.36 23.03 -1.29
C GLY A 119 1.18 22.14 -0.36
N VAL A 120 1.39 22.63 0.87
CA VAL A 120 2.14 21.90 1.90
C VAL A 120 1.22 20.87 2.55
N ILE A 121 1.70 19.63 2.65
CA ILE A 121 1.03 18.53 3.34
C ILE A 121 1.79 18.23 4.64
N ASP A 122 1.13 18.48 5.78
CA ASP A 122 1.76 18.41 7.10
C ASP A 122 2.25 17.01 7.49
N ASP A 123 1.63 15.96 6.96
CA ASP A 123 1.92 14.56 7.24
C ASP A 123 2.40 13.82 5.97
N GLU A 124 3.14 14.53 5.12
CA GLU A 124 3.58 13.97 3.85
C GLU A 124 4.49 12.74 4.03
N ILE A 125 4.33 11.78 3.13
CA ILE A 125 5.07 10.51 3.12
C ILE A 125 6.45 10.67 2.46
N THR A 126 7.33 9.70 2.72
CA THR A 126 8.58 9.56 1.96
C THR A 126 8.34 8.61 0.78
N GLU A 127 8.94 8.89 -0.38
CA GLU A 127 8.88 8.00 -1.53
C GLU A 127 9.35 6.59 -1.16
N GLY A 128 8.55 5.59 -1.54
CA GLY A 128 8.90 4.20 -1.28
C GLY A 128 7.88 3.21 -1.78
N ALA A 129 8.29 1.94 -1.82
CA ALA A 129 7.43 0.80 -2.10
C ALA A 129 7.68 -0.33 -1.09
N LEU A 130 6.61 -1.02 -0.72
CA LEU A 130 6.58 -2.13 0.21
C LEU A 130 5.67 -3.22 -0.38
N ALA A 131 6.13 -4.47 -0.33
CA ALA A 131 5.32 -5.64 -0.61
C ALA A 131 5.25 -6.51 0.64
N VAL A 132 4.05 -6.98 0.99
CA VAL A 132 3.80 -7.89 2.11
C VAL A 132 2.92 -9.03 1.61
N LEU A 133 3.41 -10.25 1.70
CA LEU A 133 2.65 -11.45 1.40
C LEU A 133 1.96 -11.94 2.67
N LEU A 134 0.65 -12.18 2.59
CA LEU A 134 -0.15 -12.84 3.62
C LEU A 134 -0.42 -14.27 3.16
N ASP A 135 0.12 -15.23 3.90
CA ASP A 135 0.02 -16.65 3.58
C ASP A 135 0.04 -17.52 4.84
N ALA A 136 -0.47 -18.75 4.72
CA ALA A 136 -0.57 -19.68 5.84
C ALA A 136 0.78 -20.24 6.32
N SER A 137 1.85 -20.11 5.52
CA SER A 137 3.20 -20.53 5.87
C SER A 137 4.04 -19.42 6.52
N ALA A 138 3.45 -18.25 6.75
CA ALA A 138 4.11 -17.13 7.41
C ALA A 138 4.67 -17.54 8.78
N SER A 139 5.95 -17.21 9.01
CA SER A 139 6.66 -17.51 10.25
C SER A 139 6.48 -16.45 11.34
N ALA A 140 5.79 -15.35 11.00
CA ALA A 140 5.58 -14.21 11.87
C ALA A 140 4.26 -13.51 11.52
N MET A 141 3.82 -12.65 12.43
CA MET A 141 2.57 -11.91 12.33
C MET A 141 2.79 -10.43 12.61
N LEU A 142 1.94 -9.61 11.99
CA LEU A 142 1.81 -8.20 12.29
C LEU A 142 0.45 -7.98 12.96
N ASP A 143 0.45 -7.86 14.28
CA ASP A 143 -0.76 -7.50 15.00
C ASP A 143 -1.07 -6.03 14.77
N CYS A 144 -2.32 -5.73 14.44
CA CYS A 144 -2.80 -4.37 14.22
C CYS A 144 -3.97 -4.11 15.16
N SER A 145 -3.90 -3.02 15.92
CA SER A 145 -5.04 -2.50 16.67
C SER A 145 -5.28 -1.04 16.31
N ARG A 146 -6.56 -0.66 16.33
CA ARG A 146 -6.97 0.72 16.17
C ARG A 146 -7.86 1.09 17.33
N ASP A 147 -7.48 2.15 18.04
CA ASP A 147 -8.23 2.68 19.16
C ASP A 147 -8.73 4.08 18.81
N THR A 148 -10.01 4.35 19.07
CA THR A 148 -10.59 5.69 18.97
C THR A 148 -10.36 6.50 20.25
N ALA A 149 -10.00 5.84 21.36
CA ALA A 149 -9.56 6.48 22.59
C ALA A 149 -8.05 6.75 22.54
N CYS A 150 -7.64 7.88 23.10
CA CYS A 150 -6.25 8.33 23.11
C CYS A 150 -5.43 7.51 24.13
N SER A 151 -5.04 6.28 23.76
CA SER A 151 -3.97 5.57 24.44
C SER A 151 -2.63 6.14 23.98
N ARG A 152 -1.67 6.33 24.89
CA ARG A 152 -0.33 6.87 24.55
C ARG A 152 0.62 5.72 24.21
N PRO A 153 0.87 5.38 22.92
CA PRO A 153 1.87 4.38 22.57
C PRO A 153 3.28 4.86 22.89
N ALA A 154 4.20 3.91 23.10
CA ALA A 154 5.59 4.18 23.49
C ALA A 154 6.42 4.82 22.36
N THR A 155 6.14 4.51 21.10
CA THR A 155 6.89 5.02 19.93
C THR A 155 5.91 5.51 18.87
N ARG A 156 5.80 6.84 18.74
CA ARG A 156 4.93 7.51 17.76
C ARG A 156 5.75 7.99 16.57
N LEU A 157 5.31 7.60 15.38
CA LEU A 157 5.90 8.03 14.12
C LEU A 157 5.00 9.08 13.47
N ARG A 158 5.57 9.87 12.56
CA ARG A 158 4.88 11.00 11.92
C ARG A 158 3.84 10.51 10.92
N THR A 159 4.16 9.48 10.14
CA THR A 159 3.25 8.88 9.15
C THR A 159 2.93 7.43 9.47
N GLN A 160 1.81 6.95 8.92
CA GLN A 160 1.40 5.56 9.06
C GLN A 160 2.42 4.59 8.44
N SER A 161 2.94 4.92 7.25
CA SER A 161 3.95 4.12 6.57
C SER A 161 5.24 4.01 7.37
N GLU A 162 5.68 5.09 8.03
CA GLU A 162 6.84 5.02 8.92
C GLU A 162 6.59 4.14 10.15
N ALA A 163 5.39 4.19 10.74
CA ALA A 163 5.05 3.33 11.88
C ALA A 163 5.11 1.84 11.51
N VAL A 164 4.53 1.46 10.37
CA VAL A 164 4.56 0.07 9.86
C VAL A 164 5.99 -0.33 9.50
N LEU A 165 6.72 0.48 8.73
CA LEU A 165 8.10 0.18 8.34
C LEU A 165 9.04 0.10 9.55
N HIS A 166 8.84 0.95 10.56
CA HIS A 166 9.56 0.86 11.82
C HIS A 166 9.32 -0.51 12.46
N CYS A 167 8.05 -0.89 12.68
CA CYS A 167 7.67 -2.18 13.26
C CYS A 167 8.28 -3.37 12.50
N LEU A 168 8.20 -3.38 11.17
CA LEU A 168 8.75 -4.45 10.33
C LEU A 168 10.29 -4.54 10.39
N ARG A 169 10.99 -3.39 10.48
CA ARG A 169 12.46 -3.36 10.53
C ARG A 169 13.01 -3.67 11.92
N SER A 170 12.39 -3.12 12.96
CA SER A 170 12.83 -3.28 14.35
C SER A 170 12.33 -4.58 14.97
N ARG A 171 11.29 -5.20 14.40
CA ARG A 171 10.54 -6.32 14.99
C ARG A 171 10.01 -5.99 16.39
N THR A 172 9.61 -4.74 16.60
CA THR A 172 9.01 -4.25 17.85
C THR A 172 7.62 -3.71 17.58
N SER A 173 7.22 -2.60 18.23
CA SER A 173 5.97 -1.89 17.97
C SER A 173 6.21 -0.57 17.26
N GLY A 174 5.24 -0.17 16.44
CA GLY A 174 5.16 1.16 15.86
C GLY A 174 3.74 1.69 16.05
N ALA A 175 3.60 2.99 16.22
CA ALA A 175 2.29 3.61 16.33
C ALA A 175 2.21 4.93 15.57
N TRP A 176 1.01 5.22 15.10
CA TRP A 176 0.70 6.46 14.38
C TRP A 176 -0.64 7.00 14.87
N GLU A 177 -0.73 8.31 15.01
CA GLU A 177 -1.96 8.99 15.47
C GLU A 177 -2.53 9.86 14.38
N HIS A 178 -3.84 9.75 14.21
CA HIS A 178 -4.66 10.57 13.34
C HIS A 178 -5.80 11.16 14.17
N PRO A 179 -6.40 12.31 13.77
CA PRO A 179 -7.60 12.82 14.41
C PRO A 179 -8.73 11.78 14.58
N ASP A 180 -8.81 10.80 13.67
CA ASP A 180 -9.82 9.73 13.67
C ASP A 180 -9.40 8.46 14.44
N GLY A 181 -8.31 8.52 15.20
CA GLY A 181 -7.85 7.44 16.08
C GLY A 181 -6.35 7.13 15.99
N ALA A 182 -5.90 6.28 16.90
CA ALA A 182 -4.53 5.78 16.96
C ALA A 182 -4.45 4.38 16.38
N TRP A 183 -3.43 4.14 15.55
CA TRP A 183 -3.09 2.82 15.04
C TRP A 183 -1.82 2.32 15.73
N GLN A 184 -1.80 1.05 16.09
CA GLN A 184 -0.65 0.39 16.68
C GLN A 184 -0.38 -0.91 15.95
N TRP A 185 0.89 -1.14 15.62
CA TRP A 185 1.40 -2.38 15.07
C TRP A 185 2.39 -3.02 16.02
N HIS A 186 2.35 -4.34 16.11
CA HIS A 186 3.29 -5.12 16.89
C HIS A 186 3.72 -6.36 16.12
N TRP A 187 5.03 -6.56 16.03
CA TRP A 187 5.60 -7.77 15.45
C TRP A 187 5.49 -8.93 16.43
N ARG A 188 4.99 -10.08 15.98
CA ARG A 188 5.02 -11.33 16.73
C ARG A 188 5.71 -12.42 15.91
N GLU A 189 6.67 -13.09 16.52
CA GLU A 189 7.26 -14.31 15.96
C GLU A 189 6.32 -15.49 16.23
N GLY A 190 6.23 -16.42 15.27
CA GLY A 190 5.38 -17.60 15.36
C GLY A 190 4.28 -17.64 14.30
N ALA A 191 3.83 -18.84 13.98
CA ALA A 191 2.73 -19.06 13.06
C ALA A 191 1.41 -18.59 13.67
N TRP A 192 0.51 -18.10 12.81
CA TRP A 192 -0.85 -17.77 13.22
C TRP A 192 -1.59 -19.01 13.70
N GLN A 193 -2.12 -18.95 14.92
CA GLN A 193 -3.04 -19.94 15.46
C GLN A 193 -4.43 -19.30 15.48
N ALA A 194 -5.35 -19.85 14.69
CA ALA A 194 -6.77 -19.53 14.81
C ALA A 194 -7.28 -20.19 16.09
N ASP A 195 -7.79 -19.40 17.03
CA ASP A 195 -8.60 -19.91 18.14
C ASP A 195 -9.97 -20.41 17.64
#